data_AF-X1BW25-F1
#
_entry.id   AF-X1BW25-F1
#
_cell.length_a   1.000
_cell.length_b   1.000
_cell.length_c   1.000
_cell.angle_alpha   90.00
_cell.angle_beta   90.00
_cell.angle_gamma   90.00
#
_symmetry.space_group_name_H-M   'P 1'
#
loop_
_entity.id
_entity.type
_entity.pdbx_description
1 polymer ?
#
loop_
_entity_poly.entity_id
_entity_poly.type
_entity_poly.pdbx_seq_one_letter_code
_entity_poly.pdbx_strand_id
1 'polypeptide(L)' 'MNDILVSGGSKGIGLEFTRQYLQQGCRVFAASRKPKDSKVLQQLQAQYDGQLVVHQLDVA' A
#
# COMPACT_ATOMS: atom_id res chain seq x y z
N MET A 1 10.60 -14.10 3.27
CA MET A 1 10.17 -12.86 2.61
C MET A 1 8.70 -13.04 2.29
N ASN A 2 7.83 -12.16 2.80
CA ASN A 2 6.38 -12.32 2.72
C ASN A 2 5.80 -11.23 1.82
N ASP A 3 4.90 -11.64 0.93
CA ASP A 3 4.18 -10.78 0.01
C ASP A 3 2.75 -10.61 0.51
N ILE A 4 2.32 -9.36 0.72
CA ILE A 4 1.02 -9.03 1.33
C ILE A 4 0.19 -8.18 0.38
N LEU A 5 -1.05 -8.60 0.11
CA LEU A 5 -2.05 -7.79 -0.61
C LEU A 5 -2.93 -7.06 0.40
N VAL A 6 -3.04 -5.74 0.26
CA VAL A 6 -3.98 -4.92 1.03
C VAL A 6 -5.02 -4.30 0.10
N SER A 7 -6.22 -4.89 0.05
CA SER A 7 -7.37 -4.29 -0.63
C SER A 7 -7.94 -3.14 0.20
N GLY A 8 -7.85 -1.90 -0.33
CA GLY A 8 -8.23 -0.69 0.42
C GLY A 8 -7.06 -0.02 1.15
N GLY A 9 -5.83 -0.16 0.66
CA GLY A 9 -4.59 0.30 1.32
C GLY A 9 -4.38 1.83 1.39
N SER A 10 -5.28 2.65 0.85
CA SER A 10 -5.05 4.11 0.76
C SER A 10 -5.48 4.93 1.98
N LYS A 11 -6.36 4.41 2.85
CA LYS A 11 -6.92 5.13 4.02
C LYS A 11 -7.29 4.15 5.15
N GLY A 12 -7.54 4.69 6.34
CA GLY A 12 -8.03 3.91 7.48
C GLY A 12 -7.14 2.73 7.85
N ILE A 13 -7.74 1.61 8.23
CA ILE A 13 -7.02 0.41 8.69
C ILE A 13 -6.15 -0.20 7.60
N GLY A 14 -6.61 -0.20 6.34
CA GLY A 14 -5.80 -0.71 5.22
C GLY A 14 -4.49 0.07 5.04
N LEU A 15 -4.51 1.38 5.23
CA LEU A 15 -3.29 2.18 5.20
C LEU A 15 -2.36 1.85 6.36
N GLU A 16 -2.91 1.62 7.55
CA GLU A 16 -2.11 1.27 8.71
C GLU A 16 -1.45 -0.10 8.55
N PHE A 17 -2.17 -1.11 8.05
CA PHE A 17 -1.55 -2.39 7.73
C PHE A 17 -0.48 -2.27 6.64
N THR A 18 -0.71 -1.44 5.62
CA THR A 18 0.32 -1.15 4.61
C THR A 18 1.61 -0.65 5.28
N ARG A 19 1.51 0.27 6.24
CA ARG A 19 2.67 0.79 6.98
C ARG A 19 3.36 -0.26 7.83
N GLN A 20 2.60 -1.01 8.64
CA GLN A 20 3.17 -2.00 9.56
C GLN A 20 3.87 -3.12 8.80
N TYR A 21 3.28 -3.62 7.70
CA TYR A 21 3.92 -4.65 6.89
C TYR A 21 5.19 -4.14 6.19
N LEU A 22 5.20 -2.90 5.70
CA LEU A 22 6.42 -2.29 5.15
C LEU A 22 7.51 -2.13 6.23
N GLN A 23 7.15 -1.73 7.45
CA GLN A 23 8.09 -1.65 8.58
C GLN A 23 8.66 -3.02 8.99
N GLN A 24 7.90 -4.09 8.80
CA GLN A 24 8.34 -5.46 9.02
C GLN A 24 9.20 -6.03 7.86
N GLY A 25 9.48 -5.22 6.83
CA GLY A 25 10.27 -5.64 5.65
C GLY A 25 9.51 -6.55 4.69
N CYS A 26 8.17 -6.55 4.75
CA CYS A 26 7.35 -7.27 3.79
C CYS A 26 7.21 -6.47 2.50
N ARG A 27 7.06 -7.18 1.37
CA ARG A 27 6.62 -6.55 0.13
C ARG A 27 5.11 -6.40 0.17
N VAL A 28 4.62 -5.18 -0.05
CA VAL A 28 3.20 -4.86 0.04
C VAL A 28 2.66 -4.45 -1.32
N PHE A 29 1.56 -5.07 -1.72
CA PHE A 29 0.73 -4.70 -2.85
C PHE A 29 -0.50 -3.95 -2.31
N ALA A 30 -0.46 -2.62 -2.30
CA ALA A 30 -1.55 -1.80 -1.80
C ALA A 30 -2.51 -1.45 -2.94
N ALA A 31 -3.77 -1.89 -2.83
CA ALA A 31 -4.80 -1.62 -3.82
C ALA A 31 -5.74 -0.50 -3.35
N SER A 32 -6.11 0.40 -4.26
CA SER A 32 -7.04 1.51 -4.01
C SER A 32 -7.83 1.87 -5.25
N ARG A 33 -9.03 2.43 -5.10
CA ARG A 33 -9.84 2.92 -6.24
C ARG A 33 -9.20 4.11 -6.95
N LYS A 34 -8.55 5.00 -6.19
CA LYS A 34 -7.92 6.23 -6.69
C LYS A 34 -6.53 6.41 -6.09
N PRO A 35 -5.55 5.54 -6.42
CA PRO A 35 -4.24 5.58 -5.80
C PRO A 35 -3.47 6.88 -6.10
N LYS A 36 -3.70 7.49 -7.27
CA LYS A 36 -3.11 8.79 -7.68
C LYS A 36 -3.50 9.95 -6.77
N ASP A 37 -4.65 9.85 -6.09
CA ASP A 37 -5.14 10.88 -5.16
C ASP A 37 -4.54 10.69 -3.75
N SER A 38 -3.88 9.55 -3.49
CA SER A 38 -3.32 9.20 -2.19
C SER A 38 -1.88 9.69 -2.06
N LYS A 39 -1.71 10.94 -1.60
CA LYS A 39 -0.38 11.48 -1.27
C LYS A 39 0.40 10.60 -0.30
N VAL A 40 -0.29 9.95 0.64
CA VAL A 40 0.36 9.07 1.62
C VAL A 40 0.93 7.81 0.97
N LEU A 41 0.22 7.21 0.01
CA LEU A 41 0.77 6.05 -0.72
C LEU A 41 1.97 6.45 -1.59
N GLN A 42 1.94 7.63 -2.20
CA GLN A 42 3.08 8.16 -2.95
C GLN A 42 4.31 8.37 -2.06
N GLN A 43 4.11 8.93 -0.86
CA GLN A 43 5.18 9.11 0.12
C GLN A 43 5.74 7.78 0.61
N LEU A 44 4.87 6.81 0.94
CA LEU A 44 5.31 5.48 1.36
C LEU A 44 6.06 4.75 0.24
N GLN A 45 5.64 4.91 -1.02
CA GLN A 45 6.31 4.29 -2.15
C GLN A 45 7.71 4.85 -2.36
N ALA A 46 7.90 6.16 -2.16
CA ALA A 46 9.22 6.78 -2.17
C ALA A 46 10.10 6.36 -0.98
N GLN A 47 9.49 6.16 0.20
CA GLN A 47 10.21 5.75 1.42
C GLN A 47 10.63 4.27 1.38
N TYR A 48 9.80 3.41 0.82
CA TYR A 48 9.97 1.96 0.79
C TYR A 48 10.15 1.47 -0.65
N ASP A 49 11.18 2.00 -1.32
CA ASP A 49 11.46 1.68 -2.71
C ASP A 49 11.63 0.15 -2.91
N GLY A 50 11.02 -0.36 -3.98
CA GLY A 50 10.95 -1.79 -4.28
C GLY A 50 10.05 -2.66 -3.38
N GLN A 51 9.63 -2.16 -2.20
CA GLN A 51 8.78 -2.91 -1.26
C GLN A 51 7.29 -2.57 -1.40
N LEU A 52 6.93 -1.34 -1.75
CA LEU A 52 5.53 -0.96 -1.98
C LEU A 52 5.17 -0.89 -3.47
N VAL A 53 4.24 -1.73 -3.89
CA VAL A 53 3.61 -1.67 -5.21
C VAL A 53 2.17 -1.21 -5.05
N VAL A 54 1.79 -0.14 -5.75
CA VAL A 54 0.44 0.43 -5.66
C VAL A 54 -0.37 0.06 -6.90
N HIS A 55 -1.55 -0.54 -6.70
CA HIS A 55 -2.47 -0.92 -7.77
C HIS A 55 -3.77 -0.11 -7.70
N GLN A 56 -4.26 0.29 -8.87
CA GLN A 56 -5.65 0.75 -8.99
C GLN A 56 -6.56 -0.48 -9.03
N LEU A 57 -7.56 -0.53 -8.15
CA LEU A 57 -8.53 -1.61 -8.08
C LEU A 57 -9.87 -1.07 -7.57
N ASP A 58 -10.94 -1.43 -8.29
CA ASP A 58 -12.32 -1.30 -7.81
C ASP A 58 -12.89 -2.72 -7.61
N VAL A 59 -13.58 -2.94 -6.50
CA VAL A 59 -14.01 -4.28 -6.03
C VAL A 59 -15.54 -4.42 -5.98
N ALA A 60 -16.26 -3.38 -6.38
CA ALA A 60 -17.72 -3.33 -6.44
C ALA A 60 -18.27 -3.95 -7.73
#